data_AF-A0A940UKS3-F1
#
_entry.id   AF-A0A940UKS3-F1
#
_cell.length_a   1.000
_cell.length_b   1.000
_cell.length_c   1.000
_cell.angle_alpha   90.00
_cell.angle_beta   90.00
_cell.angle_gamma   90.00
#
_symmetry.space_group_name_H-M   'P 1'
#
loop_
_entity.id
_entity.type
_entity.pdbx_description
1 polymer ?
#
loop_
_entity_poly.entity_id
_entity_poly.type
_entity_poly.pdbx_seq_one_letter_code
_entity_poly.pdbx_strand_id
1 'polypeptide(L)'
;MAKGSKKKTASTPMEGNGKKGPELDALKEFWQGMPEEAREELLRLAEEADSEDEFIRSVFVGDCPECTSPETALAEGPDGEEDLTVGHCEACGYLWCLECDSRLSAGTRCGHWDVCEACSQVDEATGVCGISPDECDLIQDWLSRREHA
;
A
#
# COMPACT_ATOMS: atom_id res chain seq x y z
N MET A 1 28.27 -48.26 33.41
CA MET A 1 28.19 -47.93 31.96
C MET A 1 26.72 -47.61 31.71
N ALA A 2 26.25 -46.47 31.21
CA ALA A 2 26.79 -45.46 30.33
C ALA A 2 26.52 -44.02 30.84
N LYS A 3 27.31 -43.08 30.33
CA LYS A 3 27.24 -41.63 30.54
C LYS A 3 26.15 -41.05 29.64
N GLY A 4 25.34 -40.12 30.14
CA GLY A 4 24.32 -39.40 29.36
C GLY A 4 24.37 -37.90 29.65
N SER A 5 24.86 -37.16 28.68
CA SER A 5 25.28 -35.75 28.71
C SER A 5 24.26 -34.74 29.20
N LYS A 6 24.77 -33.77 29.98
CA LYS A 6 24.19 -32.45 30.24
C LYS A 6 24.03 -31.68 28.91
N LYS A 7 22.86 -31.10 28.65
CA LYS A 7 22.73 -29.92 27.78
C LYS A 7 22.11 -28.79 28.60
N LYS A 8 22.98 -27.89 29.08
CA LYS A 8 22.59 -26.56 29.52
C LYS A 8 22.42 -25.73 28.25
N THR A 9 21.20 -25.35 27.90
CA THR A 9 20.97 -24.29 26.92
C THR A 9 21.23 -22.97 27.64
N ALA A 10 22.35 -22.35 27.28
CA ALA A 10 22.65 -20.98 27.65
C ALA A 10 21.63 -20.08 26.95
N SER A 11 20.84 -19.36 27.72
CA SER A 11 20.08 -18.21 27.24
C SER A 11 21.08 -17.09 26.94
N THR A 12 21.27 -16.80 25.66
CA THR A 12 22.03 -15.64 25.22
C THR A 12 21.20 -14.38 25.49
N PRO A 13 21.73 -13.36 26.18
CA PRO A 13 21.07 -12.07 26.28
C PRO A 13 21.11 -11.36 24.92
N MET A 14 19.96 -10.85 24.49
CA MET A 14 19.85 -9.92 23.36
C MET A 14 20.51 -8.61 23.77
N GLU A 15 21.78 -8.44 23.40
CA GLU A 15 22.46 -7.15 23.47
C GLU A 15 21.82 -6.20 22.44
N GLY A 16 20.93 -5.33 22.92
CA GLY A 16 20.45 -4.17 22.19
C GLY A 16 21.62 -3.24 21.89
N ASN A 17 22.21 -3.39 20.72
CA ASN A 17 23.27 -2.54 20.23
C ASN A 17 22.64 -1.22 19.75
N GLY A 18 22.56 -0.24 20.65
CA GLY A 18 22.16 1.13 20.37
C GLY A 18 23.14 1.82 19.43
N LYS A 19 23.04 1.55 18.13
CA LYS A 19 23.57 2.42 17.09
C LYS A 19 22.50 3.46 16.77
N LYS A 20 22.59 4.65 17.37
CA LYS A 20 21.94 5.85 16.82
C LYS A 20 22.65 6.18 15.51
N GLY A 21 22.25 5.50 14.44
CA GLY A 21 22.81 5.65 13.11
C GLY A 21 22.17 6.82 12.33
N PRO A 22 22.76 7.20 11.18
CA PRO A 22 22.23 8.22 10.26
C PRO A 22 20.79 7.94 9.78
N GLU A 23 20.32 6.70 9.97
CA GLU A 23 18.97 6.23 9.67
C GLU A 23 17.88 6.88 10.54
N LEU A 24 18.17 7.13 11.83
CA LEU A 24 17.21 7.75 12.74
C LEU A 24 17.07 9.26 12.48
N ASP A 25 18.16 9.90 12.08
CA ASP A 25 18.15 11.32 11.69
C ASP A 25 17.42 11.51 10.36
N ALA A 26 17.67 10.66 9.36
CA ALA A 26 16.96 10.69 8.08
C ALA A 26 15.45 10.42 8.24
N LEU A 27 15.06 9.46 9.08
CA LEU A 27 13.65 9.20 9.39
C LEU A 27 13.00 10.41 10.08
N LYS A 28 13.73 11.07 10.98
CA LYS A 28 13.23 12.27 11.67
C LYS A 28 13.05 13.44 10.71
N GLU A 29 13.99 13.65 9.79
CA GLU A 29 13.88 14.69 8.76
C GLU A 29 12.70 14.42 7.82
N PHE A 30 12.53 13.18 7.37
CA PHE A 30 11.36 12.75 6.59
C PHE A 30 10.06 13.01 7.35
N TRP A 31 9.95 12.54 8.60
CA TRP A 31 8.76 12.74 9.44
C TRP A 31 8.45 14.23 9.65
N GLN A 32 9.47 15.04 9.89
CA GLN A 32 9.31 16.48 10.09
C GLN A 32 8.91 17.21 8.80
N GLY A 33 9.29 16.70 7.63
CA GLY A 33 8.96 17.24 6.32
C GLY A 33 7.53 16.95 5.84
N MET A 34 6.85 15.95 6.41
CA MET A 34 5.45 15.68 6.06
C MET A 34 4.50 16.77 6.59
N PRO A 35 3.37 17.02 5.89
CA PRO A 35 2.28 17.84 6.40
C PRO A 35 1.84 17.39 7.80
N GLU A 36 1.41 18.35 8.63
CA GLU A 36 0.98 18.05 10.00
C GLU A 36 -0.22 17.12 10.02
N GLU A 37 -1.20 17.35 9.13
CA GLU A 37 -2.40 16.53 9.01
C GLU A 37 -2.06 15.08 8.65
N ALA A 38 -1.08 14.87 7.76
CA ALA A 38 -0.64 13.53 7.38
C ALA A 38 0.05 12.79 8.54
N ARG A 39 0.84 13.50 9.36
CA ARG A 39 1.43 12.92 10.57
C ARG A 39 0.40 12.55 11.60
N GLU A 40 -0.56 13.44 11.87
CA GLU A 40 -1.61 13.20 12.85
C GLU A 40 -2.45 11.98 12.45
N GLU A 41 -2.78 11.87 11.17
CA GLU A 41 -3.53 10.72 10.66
C GLU A 41 -2.74 9.41 10.76
N LEU A 42 -1.45 9.39 10.38
CA LEU A 42 -0.61 8.21 10.51
C LEU A 42 -0.44 7.78 11.98
N LEU A 43 -0.33 8.73 12.91
CA LEU A 43 -0.30 8.43 14.34
C LEU A 43 -1.62 7.85 14.82
N ARG A 44 -2.75 8.44 14.42
CA ARG A 44 -4.09 7.95 14.76
C ARG A 44 -4.30 6.52 14.28
N LEU A 45 -3.97 6.23 13.01
CA LEU A 45 -4.05 4.89 12.43
C LEU A 45 -3.17 3.88 13.17
N ALA A 46 -1.95 4.29 13.57
CA ALA A 46 -1.05 3.43 14.33
C ALA A 46 -1.54 3.15 15.76
N GLU A 47 -2.28 4.09 16.38
CA GLU A 47 -2.87 3.91 17.71
C GLU A 47 -4.14 3.03 17.68
N GLU A 48 -4.90 3.08 16.59
CA GLU A 48 -6.15 2.32 16.43
C GLU A 48 -5.95 0.90 15.92
N ALA A 49 -4.85 0.62 15.21
CA ALA A 49 -4.58 -0.71 14.68
C ALA A 49 -4.21 -1.72 15.76
N ASP A 50 -4.85 -2.90 15.73
CA ASP A 50 -4.53 -4.02 16.62
C ASP A 50 -3.25 -4.77 16.19
N SER A 51 -2.77 -4.52 14.96
CA SER A 51 -1.58 -5.17 14.39
C SER A 51 -0.86 -4.32 13.34
N GLU A 52 0.39 -4.68 13.02
CA GLU A 52 1.16 -4.06 11.93
C GLU A 52 0.46 -4.22 10.57
N ASP A 53 -0.07 -5.42 10.29
CA ASP A 53 -0.78 -5.69 9.03
C ASP A 53 -2.03 -4.80 8.89
N GLU A 54 -2.77 -4.60 9.99
CA GLU A 54 -3.93 -3.71 10.00
C GLU A 54 -3.55 -2.24 9.79
N PHE A 55 -2.43 -1.79 10.37
CA PHE A 55 -1.90 -0.45 10.14
C PHE A 55 -1.52 -0.27 8.65
N ILE A 56 -0.74 -1.20 8.10
CA ILE A 56 -0.31 -1.16 6.69
C ILE A 56 -1.54 -1.14 5.78
N ARG A 57 -2.50 -2.04 5.98
CA ARG A 57 -3.76 -2.05 5.22
C ARG A 57 -4.48 -0.71 5.30
N SER A 58 -4.62 -0.14 6.50
CA SER A 58 -5.33 1.12 6.69
C SER A 58 -4.65 2.30 5.99
N VAL A 59 -3.32 2.28 5.89
CA VAL A 59 -2.53 3.30 5.18
C VAL A 59 -2.61 3.14 3.66
N PHE A 60 -2.51 1.92 3.14
CA PHE A 60 -2.39 1.68 1.69
C PHE A 60 -3.71 1.42 0.97
N VAL A 61 -4.69 0.85 1.66
CA VAL A 61 -6.00 0.47 1.08
C VAL A 61 -7.11 1.34 1.63
N GLY A 62 -7.05 1.64 2.93
CA GLY A 62 -8.09 2.41 3.62
C GLY A 62 -9.42 1.67 3.72
N ASP A 63 -10.48 2.43 4.01
CA ASP A 63 -11.85 1.92 4.08
C ASP A 63 -12.47 1.75 2.70
N CYS A 64 -13.41 0.81 2.58
CA CYS A 64 -14.08 0.56 1.31
C CYS A 64 -14.85 1.81 0.84
N PRO A 65 -14.62 2.31 -0.39
CA PRO A 65 -15.32 3.49 -0.89
C PRO A 65 -16.82 3.25 -1.17
N GLU A 66 -17.25 1.99 -1.31
CA GLU A 66 -18.65 1.63 -1.56
C GLU A 66 -19.46 1.49 -0.27
N CYS A 67 -18.91 0.84 0.77
CA CYS A 67 -19.65 0.50 1.99
C CYS A 67 -19.04 1.04 3.29
N THR A 68 -17.91 1.76 3.22
CA THR A 68 -17.15 2.30 4.37
C THR A 68 -16.70 1.25 5.40
N SER A 69 -16.71 -0.03 5.03
CA SER A 69 -16.17 -1.07 5.91
C SER A 69 -14.65 -1.00 5.95
N PRO A 70 -14.02 -1.15 7.13
CA PRO A 70 -12.57 -1.30 7.25
C PRO A 70 -12.11 -2.71 6.88
N GLU A 71 -13.01 -3.65 6.57
CA GLU A 71 -12.65 -4.99 6.12
C GLU A 71 -12.20 -4.96 4.65
N THR A 72 -10.97 -4.50 4.44
CA THR A 72 -10.33 -4.36 3.13
C THR A 72 -9.05 -5.17 3.02
N ALA A 73 -8.61 -5.46 1.81
CA ALA A 73 -7.38 -6.21 1.53
C ALA A 73 -6.87 -5.83 0.14
N LEU A 74 -5.64 -6.24 -0.17
CA LEU A 74 -5.17 -6.25 -1.55
C LEU A 74 -5.80 -7.44 -2.28
N ALA A 75 -6.22 -7.23 -3.52
CA ALA A 75 -6.79 -8.31 -4.32
C ALA A 75 -5.70 -9.23 -4.88
N GLU A 76 -6.04 -10.50 -5.12
CA GLU A 76 -5.19 -11.38 -5.91
C GLU A 76 -5.18 -10.91 -7.38
N GLY A 77 -3.99 -10.69 -7.91
CA GLY A 77 -3.74 -10.37 -9.30
C GLY A 77 -3.93 -11.57 -10.24
N PRO A 78 -3.83 -11.35 -11.56
CA PRO A 78 -4.04 -12.41 -12.57
C PRO A 78 -3.04 -13.57 -12.47
N ASP A 79 -1.87 -13.32 -11.88
CA ASP A 79 -0.81 -14.33 -11.67
C ASP A 79 -0.95 -15.08 -10.34
N GLY A 80 -1.96 -14.76 -9.52
CA GLY A 80 -2.20 -15.35 -8.20
C GLY A 80 -1.35 -14.78 -7.06
N GLU A 81 -0.58 -13.73 -7.34
CA GLU A 81 0.12 -12.90 -6.33
C GLU A 81 -0.74 -11.68 -5.97
N GLU A 82 -0.54 -11.10 -4.78
CA GLU A 82 -1.25 -9.88 -4.37
C GLU A 82 -0.93 -8.71 -5.31
N ASP A 83 -1.98 -8.11 -5.89
CA ASP A 83 -1.87 -6.91 -6.71
C ASP A 83 -1.95 -5.67 -5.81
N LEU A 84 -0.79 -5.04 -5.58
CA LEU A 84 -0.66 -3.84 -4.76
C LEU A 84 -1.46 -2.64 -5.28
N THR A 85 -2.00 -2.72 -6.50
CA THR A 85 -2.75 -1.63 -7.15
C THR A 85 -4.26 -1.84 -7.09
N VAL A 86 -4.72 -2.93 -6.48
CA VAL A 86 -6.14 -3.30 -6.43
C VAL A 86 -6.59 -3.54 -4.99
N GLY A 87 -7.58 -2.76 -4.55
CA GLY A 87 -8.28 -2.95 -3.30
C GLY A 87 -9.45 -3.92 -3.45
N HIS A 88 -9.67 -4.72 -2.42
CA HIS A 88 -10.81 -5.63 -2.26
C HIS A 88 -11.47 -5.40 -0.91
N CYS A 89 -12.80 -5.29 -0.88
CA CYS A 89 -13.55 -5.25 0.36
C CYS A 89 -14.13 -6.63 0.68
N GLU A 90 -13.71 -7.21 1.80
CA GLU A 90 -14.17 -8.51 2.25
C GLU A 90 -15.64 -8.48 2.72
N ALA A 91 -16.13 -7.30 3.13
CA ALA A 91 -17.52 -7.13 3.59
C ALA A 91 -18.55 -7.11 2.45
N CYS A 92 -18.25 -6.44 1.34
CA CYS A 92 -19.20 -6.24 0.23
C CYS A 92 -18.75 -6.78 -1.12
N GLY A 93 -17.51 -7.27 -1.24
CA GLY A 93 -16.92 -7.78 -2.47
C GLY A 93 -16.57 -6.70 -3.51
N TYR A 94 -16.57 -5.42 -3.11
CA TYR A 94 -16.19 -4.33 -4.01
C TYR A 94 -14.71 -4.42 -4.35
N LEU A 95 -14.39 -4.27 -5.64
CA LEU A 95 -13.03 -4.25 -6.17
C LEU A 95 -12.79 -2.91 -6.85
N TRP A 96 -11.67 -2.26 -6.55
CA TRP A 96 -11.31 -0.98 -7.14
C TRP A 96 -9.81 -0.83 -7.33
N CYS A 97 -9.44 0.09 -8.21
CA CYS A 97 -8.05 0.45 -8.39
C CYS A 97 -7.64 1.47 -7.32
N LEU A 98 -6.54 1.22 -6.61
CA LEU A 98 -6.01 2.11 -5.57
C LEU A 98 -5.35 3.38 -6.14
N GLU A 99 -5.06 3.39 -7.44
CA GLU A 99 -4.40 4.51 -8.12
C GLU A 99 -5.39 5.52 -8.71
N CYS A 100 -6.58 5.07 -9.15
CA CYS A 100 -7.54 5.92 -9.88
C CYS A 100 -9.00 5.74 -9.43
N ASP A 101 -9.22 5.00 -8.33
CA ASP A 101 -10.52 4.69 -7.70
C ASP A 101 -11.56 4.00 -8.60
N SER A 102 -11.20 3.63 -9.83
CA SER A 102 -12.15 3.01 -10.76
C SER A 102 -12.59 1.63 -10.26
N ARG A 103 -13.89 1.34 -10.36
CA ARG A 103 -14.45 0.01 -10.11
C ARG A 103 -13.87 -1.05 -11.06
N LEU A 104 -13.54 -2.21 -10.52
CA LEU A 104 -12.96 -3.35 -11.24
C LEU A 104 -13.84 -4.60 -11.17
N SER A 105 -13.55 -5.55 -12.07
CA SER A 105 -14.07 -6.91 -12.03
C SER A 105 -12.96 -7.88 -11.61
N ALA A 106 -13.33 -9.01 -11.01
CA ALA A 106 -12.36 -10.02 -10.59
C ALA A 106 -11.49 -10.49 -11.76
N GLY A 107 -10.17 -10.59 -11.53
CA GLY A 107 -9.20 -11.04 -12.54
C GLY A 107 -8.98 -10.06 -13.70
N THR A 108 -9.37 -8.78 -13.55
CA THR A 108 -9.13 -7.76 -14.58
C THR A 108 -8.13 -6.72 -14.11
N ARG A 109 -7.19 -6.37 -15.00
CA ARG A 109 -6.30 -5.22 -14.83
C ARG A 109 -7.09 -3.93 -15.05
N CYS A 110 -6.80 -2.88 -14.28
CA CYS A 110 -7.43 -1.58 -14.50
C CYS A 110 -7.07 -1.03 -15.90
N GLY A 111 -8.08 -0.61 -16.66
CA GLY A 111 -7.84 -0.10 -18.02
C GLY A 111 -7.08 1.24 -18.07
N HIS A 112 -6.92 1.95 -16.95
CA HIS A 112 -6.07 3.15 -16.92
C HIS A 112 -4.62 2.80 -17.30
N TRP A 113 -4.18 1.58 -16.99
CA TRP A 113 -2.84 1.11 -17.35
C TRP A 113 -2.65 1.06 -18.86
N ASP A 114 -3.67 0.65 -19.62
CA ASP A 114 -3.62 0.66 -21.09
C ASP A 114 -3.56 2.09 -21.64
N VAL A 115 -4.23 3.04 -20.98
CA VAL A 115 -4.17 4.48 -21.30
C VAL A 115 -2.76 5.02 -21.06
N CYS A 116 -2.14 4.68 -19.93
CA CYS A 116 -0.77 5.06 -19.60
C CYS A 116 0.24 4.45 -20.58
N GLU A 117 0.12 3.16 -20.91
CA GLU A 117 1.04 2.47 -21.82
C GLU A 117 0.95 3.01 -23.26
N ALA A 118 -0.22 3.46 -23.69
CA ALA A 118 -0.41 4.11 -24.97
C ALA A 118 0.07 5.59 -24.98
N CYS A 119 0.30 6.17 -23.80
CA CYS A 119 0.69 7.57 -23.67
C CYS A 119 2.18 7.76 -23.99
N SER A 120 2.49 8.73 -24.87
CA SER A 120 3.86 9.08 -25.24
C SER A 120 4.45 10.22 -24.39
N GLN A 121 3.78 10.63 -23.30
CA GLN A 121 4.17 11.77 -22.46
C GLN A 121 5.05 11.36 -21.27
N VAL A 122 5.90 10.36 -21.47
CA VAL A 122 6.90 9.97 -20.45
C VAL A 122 8.05 10.98 -20.45
N ASP A 123 8.56 11.29 -19.26
CA ASP A 123 9.74 12.15 -19.14
C ASP A 123 10.97 11.42 -19.68
N GLU A 124 11.72 12.04 -20.59
CA GLU A 124 12.85 11.39 -21.27
C GLU A 124 14.03 11.11 -20.34
N ALA A 125 14.15 11.83 -19.23
CA ALA A 125 15.25 11.67 -18.28
C ALA A 125 15.01 10.53 -17.27
N THR A 126 13.77 10.35 -16.83
CA THR A 126 13.36 9.37 -15.82
C THR A 126 12.66 8.15 -16.41
N GLY A 127 12.11 8.25 -17.61
CA GLY A 127 11.34 7.19 -18.27
C GLY A 127 9.97 6.94 -17.64
N VAL A 128 9.50 7.82 -16.76
CA VAL A 128 8.24 7.68 -16.01
C VAL A 128 7.38 8.92 -16.20
N CYS A 129 6.06 8.75 -16.26
CA CYS A 129 5.12 9.87 -16.21
C CYS A 129 4.95 10.31 -14.74
N GLY A 130 5.23 11.57 -14.43
CA GLY A 130 5.14 12.11 -13.07
C GLY A 130 3.76 12.69 -12.70
N ILE A 131 2.74 12.48 -13.54
CA ILE A 131 1.38 12.98 -13.32
C ILE A 131 0.59 11.87 -12.63
N SER A 132 -0.03 12.18 -11.49
CA SER A 132 -0.88 11.21 -10.80
C SER A 132 -2.15 10.91 -11.61
N PRO A 133 -2.76 9.72 -11.47
CA PRO A 133 -3.92 9.34 -12.27
C PRO A 133 -5.15 10.25 -12.08
N ASP A 134 -5.32 10.84 -10.90
CA ASP A 134 -6.37 11.81 -10.59
C ASP A 134 -6.15 13.17 -11.30
N GLU A 135 -4.91 13.54 -11.60
CA GLU A 135 -4.54 14.78 -12.30
C GLU A 135 -4.35 14.59 -13.81
N CYS A 136 -4.39 13.36 -14.32
CA CYS A 136 -4.11 13.05 -15.73
C CYS A 136 -5.36 13.17 -16.61
N ASP A 137 -5.41 14.19 -17.49
CA ASP A 137 -6.52 14.42 -18.43
C ASP A 137 -6.93 13.19 -19.24
N LEU A 138 -5.97 12.36 -19.67
CA LEU A 138 -6.24 11.16 -20.46
C LEU A 138 -6.97 10.08 -19.64
N ILE A 139 -6.60 9.93 -18.37
CA ILE A 139 -7.23 8.99 -17.45
C ILE A 139 -8.61 9.51 -17.05
N GLN A 140 -8.75 10.82 -16.77
CA GLN A 140 -10.03 11.44 -16.43
C GLN A 140 -11.05 11.35 -17.59
N ASP A 141 -10.61 11.57 -18.83
CA ASP A 141 -11.43 11.38 -20.04
C ASP A 141 -11.84 9.91 -20.22
N TRP A 142 -10.94 8.97 -19.94
CA TRP A 142 -11.26 7.54 -19.95
C TRP A 142 -12.27 7.14 -18.85
N LEU A 143 -12.10 7.62 -17.62
CA LEU A 143 -13.02 7.38 -16.50
C LEU A 143 -14.43 7.88 -16.84
N SER A 144 -14.54 9.12 -17.34
CA SER A 144 -15.81 9.74 -17.72
C SER A 144 -16.58 8.93 -18.77
N ARG A 145 -15.88 8.25 -19.70
CA ARG A 145 -16.52 7.38 -20.69
C ARG A 145 -17.04 6.07 -20.09
N ARG A 146 -16.45 5.57 -19.01
CA ARG A 146 -16.86 4.32 -18.36
C ARG A 146 -18.10 4.48 -17.50
N GLU A 147 -18.28 5.63 -16.85
CA GLU A 147 -19.49 5.89 -16.03
C GLU A 147 -20.78 5.98 -16.88
N HIS A 148 -20.64 6.17 -18.19
CA HIS A 148 -21.73 6.24 -19.15
C HIS A 148 -21.91 4.98 -20.01
N ALA A 149 -21.11 3.93 -19.77
CA ALA A 149 -21.14 2.65 -20.51
C ALA A 149 -21.90 1.56 -19.72
#